data_AF-A0A0D2N6X9-F1
#
_entry.id   AF-A0A0D2N6X9-F1
#
_cell.length_a   1.000
_cell.length_b   1.000
_cell.length_c   1.000
_cell.angle_alpha   90.00
_cell.angle_beta   90.00
_cell.angle_gamma   90.00
#
_symmetry.space_group_name_H-M   'P 1'
#
loop_
_entity.id
_entity.type
_entity.pdbx_description
1 polymer ?
#
loop_
_entity_poly.entity_id
_entity_poly.type
_entity_poly.pdbx_seq_one_letter_code
_entity_poly.pdbx_strand_id
1 'polypeptide(L)'
;MGGFSAIGQPKDQGACTACVAFAILAAVQSAVACALRRDATSSLSEQDFFFCKSLALREKRDCDSSWSMRNGVEAFMAMMDAKKLPVTET
;
A
#
# COMPACT_ATOMS: atom_id res chain seq x y z
N MET A 1 22.89 2.85 -21.80
CA MET A 1 21.50 2.43 -21.58
C MET A 1 21.25 2.46 -20.08
N GLY A 2 20.42 3.40 -19.59
CA GLY A 2 20.13 3.51 -18.17
C GLY A 2 19.13 2.43 -17.74
N GLY A 3 19.49 1.64 -16.74
CA GLY A 3 18.53 0.78 -16.04
C GLY A 3 17.66 1.62 -15.10
N PHE A 4 16.49 1.12 -14.74
CA PHE A 4 15.66 1.68 -13.67
C PHE A 4 15.77 0.79 -12.43
N SER A 5 15.63 1.38 -11.25
CA SER A 5 15.51 0.64 -10.00
C SER A 5 14.08 0.18 -9.81
N ALA A 6 13.84 -1.12 -9.94
CA ALA A 6 12.57 -1.73 -9.60
C ALA A 6 12.28 -1.73 -8.09
N ILE A 7 13.26 -1.41 -7.25
CA ILE A 7 13.16 -1.49 -5.80
C ILE A 7 13.25 -0.08 -5.23
N GLY A 8 12.30 0.27 -4.36
CA GLY A 8 12.28 1.55 -3.64
C GLY A 8 13.33 1.59 -2.52
N GLN A 9 13.60 2.78 -1.99
CA GLN A 9 14.44 2.91 -0.81
C GLN A 9 13.85 2.12 0.38
N PRO A 10 14.68 1.49 1.21
CA PRO A 10 14.22 0.88 2.47
C PRO A 10 13.47 1.91 3.33
N LYS A 11 12.42 1.45 4.01
CA LYS A 11 11.62 2.27 4.93
C LYS A 11 11.60 1.63 6.32
N ASP A 12 11.19 2.43 7.31
CA ASP A 12 11.05 2.01 8.70
C ASP A 12 9.57 2.12 9.13
N GLN A 13 9.00 1.02 9.64
CA GLN A 13 7.64 0.96 10.17
C GLN A 13 7.54 1.45 11.62
N GLY A 14 8.67 1.72 12.26
CA GLY A 14 8.76 2.07 13.67
C GLY A 14 8.27 0.94 14.56
N ALA A 15 7.61 1.31 15.67
CA ALA A 15 7.10 0.35 16.65
C ALA A 15 5.76 -0.30 16.26
N CYS A 16 5.11 0.11 15.17
CA CYS A 16 3.80 -0.41 14.80
C CYS A 16 3.89 -1.77 14.12
N THR A 17 2.87 -2.61 14.31
CA THR A 17 2.70 -3.92 13.65
C THR A 17 2.17 -3.79 12.21
N ALA A 18 2.69 -2.81 11.47
CA ALA A 18 2.28 -2.44 10.11
C ALA A 18 3.10 -3.09 8.98
N CYS A 19 3.95 -4.09 9.29
CA CYS A 19 4.90 -4.69 8.34
C CYS A 19 4.25 -5.18 7.03
N VAL A 20 3.05 -5.74 7.11
CA VAL A 20 2.31 -6.22 5.93
C VAL A 20 1.92 -5.07 5.00
N ALA A 21 1.55 -3.91 5.54
CA ALA A 21 1.25 -2.74 4.71
C ALA A 21 2.49 -2.27 3.93
N PHE A 22 3.65 -2.24 4.60
CA PHE A 22 4.93 -1.90 3.98
C PHE A 22 5.32 -2.90 2.89
N ALA A 23 5.20 -4.21 3.17
CA ALA A 23 5.53 -5.26 2.21
C ALA A 23 4.65 -5.18 0.95
N ILE A 24 3.34 -4.96 1.11
CA ILE A 24 2.41 -4.86 -0.01
C ILE A 24 2.70 -3.61 -0.85
N LEU A 25 2.87 -2.44 -0.23
CA LEU A 25 3.13 -1.22 -0.99
C LEU A 25 4.50 -1.25 -1.69
N ALA A 26 5.52 -1.85 -1.08
CA ALA A 26 6.81 -2.08 -1.73
C ALA A 26 6.66 -2.97 -2.98
N ALA A 27 5.88 -4.06 -2.87
CA ALA A 27 5.62 -4.94 -4.02
C ALA A 27 4.86 -4.20 -5.14
N VAL A 28 3.84 -3.39 -4.79
CA VAL A 28 3.07 -2.60 -5.75
C VAL A 28 3.94 -1.55 -6.43
N GLN A 29 4.75 -0.81 -5.67
CA GLN A 29 5.69 0.18 -6.22
C GLN A 29 6.67 -0.49 -7.19
N SER A 30 7.15 -1.68 -6.85
CA SER A 30 8.06 -2.45 -7.70
C SER A 30 7.38 -2.93 -8.98
N ALA A 31 6.16 -3.44 -8.89
CA ALA A 31 5.39 -3.85 -10.06
C ALA A 31 5.11 -2.67 -11.01
N VAL A 32 4.75 -1.51 -10.46
CA VAL A 32 4.53 -0.27 -11.24
C VAL A 32 5.82 0.23 -11.88
N ALA A 33 6.94 0.20 -11.15
CA ALA A 33 8.26 0.55 -11.66
C ALA A 33 8.63 -0.31 -12.88
N CYS A 34 8.46 -1.63 -12.76
CA CYS A 34 8.69 -2.58 -13.84
C CYS A 34 7.80 -2.34 -15.05
N ALA A 35 6.49 -2.17 -14.83
CA ALA A 35 5.53 -1.95 -15.91
C ALA A 35 5.80 -0.66 -16.68
N LEU A 36 6.20 0.41 -15.98
CA LEU A 36 6.43 1.73 -16.57
C LEU A 36 7.90 1.99 -16.95
N ARG A 37 8.81 1.04 -16.68
CA ARG A 37 10.26 1.17 -16.88
C ARG A 37 10.82 2.47 -16.27
N ARG A 38 10.45 2.74 -15.03
CA ARG A 38 10.89 3.91 -14.26
C ARG A 38 11.25 3.49 -12.84
N ASP A 39 12.02 4.32 -12.14
CA ASP A 39 12.38 4.04 -10.75
C ASP A 39 11.14 3.91 -9.86
N ALA A 40 11.21 2.96 -8.92
CA ALA A 40 10.20 2.82 -7.88
C ALA A 40 10.13 4.10 -7.03
N THR A 41 8.93 4.66 -6.92
CA THR A 41 8.68 5.90 -6.18
C THR A 41 7.92 5.63 -4.89
N SER A 42 8.22 6.40 -3.84
CA SER A 42 7.57 6.33 -2.53
C SER A 42 6.18 7.01 -2.48
N SER A 43 5.49 7.14 -3.61
CA SER A 43 4.27 7.96 -3.75
C SER A 43 3.03 7.38 -3.04
N LEU A 44 3.07 6.12 -2.62
CA LEU A 44 2.01 5.50 -1.81
C LEU A 44 2.39 5.57 -0.34
N SER A 45 1.45 6.03 0.50
CA SER A 45 1.61 6.12 1.95
C SER A 45 1.16 4.83 2.64
N GLU A 46 2.08 4.16 3.32
CA GLU A 46 1.81 2.97 4.14
C GLU A 46 0.85 3.28 5.28
N GLN A 47 0.96 4.48 5.87
CA GLN A 47 0.08 4.92 6.96
C GLN A 47 -1.36 5.15 6.47
N ASP A 48 -1.52 5.81 5.32
CA ASP A 48 -2.85 6.00 4.71
C ASP A 48 -3.49 4.65 4.36
N PHE A 49 -2.71 3.74 3.77
CA PHE A 49 -3.17 2.39 3.47
C PHE A 49 -3.61 1.62 4.73
N PHE A 50 -2.77 1.65 5.77
CA PHE A 50 -2.97 0.82 6.94
C PHE A 50 -4.05 1.36 7.89
N PHE A 51 -4.05 2.67 8.17
CA PHE A 51 -4.95 3.28 9.16
C PHE A 51 -6.23 3.85 8.56
N CYS A 52 -6.10 4.60 7.45
CA CYS A 52 -7.23 5.37 6.91
C CYS A 52 -8.08 4.51 5.98
N LYS A 53 -7.45 3.69 5.14
CA LYS A 53 -8.17 2.89 4.14
C LYS A 53 -8.72 1.59 4.67
N SER A 54 -8.22 1.10 5.80
CA SER A 54 -8.92 0.05 6.56
C SER A 54 -10.31 0.49 7.01
N LEU A 55 -10.55 1.81 7.19
CA LEU A 55 -11.88 2.34 7.49
C LEU A 55 -12.87 2.14 6.33
N ALA A 56 -12.40 2.07 5.08
CA ALA A 56 -13.24 1.72 3.94
C ALA A 56 -13.79 0.28 4.06
N LEU A 57 -13.07 -0.59 4.76
CA LEU A 57 -13.50 -1.94 5.14
C LEU A 57 -14.23 -1.98 6.49
N ARG A 58 -14.53 -0.81 7.07
CA ARG A 58 -15.07 -0.65 8.44
C ARG A 58 -14.21 -1.31 9.51
N GLU A 59 -12.92 -1.43 9.26
CA GLU A 59 -11.96 -2.00 10.20
C GLU A 59 -11.15 -0.88 10.84
N LYS A 60 -11.40 -0.63 12.13
CA LYS A 60 -10.60 0.32 12.90
C LYS A 60 -9.25 -0.33 13.20
N ARG A 61 -8.18 0.29 12.71
CA ARG A 61 -6.81 -0.13 12.99
C ARG A 61 -6.06 0.89 13.83
N ASP A 62 -5.17 0.37 14.65
CA ASP A 62 -4.19 1.10 15.44
C ASP A 62 -2.80 0.45 15.30
N CYS A 63 -1.82 0.98 16.03
CA CYS A 63 -0.42 0.57 15.94
C CYS A 63 -0.17 -0.87 16.42
N ASP A 64 -1.11 -1.45 17.18
CA ASP A 64 -1.05 -2.82 17.71
C ASP A 64 -1.79 -3.82 16.80
N SER A 65 -2.69 -3.32 15.96
CA SER A 65 -3.39 -4.10 14.94
C SER A 65 -2.42 -4.69 13.92
N SER A 66 -2.64 -5.93 13.47
CA SER A 66 -1.82 -6.53 12.41
C SER A 66 -2.68 -7.13 11.31
N TRP A 67 -2.09 -7.38 10.16
CA TRP A 67 -2.68 -8.12 9.06
C TRP A 67 -1.99 -9.47 8.88
N SER A 68 -2.76 -10.49 8.49
CA SER A 68 -2.19 -11.57 7.70
C SER A 68 -1.86 -11.05 6.30
N MET A 69 -0.89 -11.64 5.61
CA MET A 69 -0.57 -11.22 4.24
C MET A 69 -1.79 -11.28 3.30
N ARG A 70 -2.64 -12.31 3.47
CA ARG A 70 -3.89 -12.45 2.72
C ARG A 70 -4.83 -11.26 2.95
N ASN A 71 -5.12 -10.93 4.20
CA ASN A 71 -6.04 -9.85 4.54
C ASN A 71 -5.51 -8.49 4.06
N GLY A 72 -4.19 -8.28 4.13
CA GLY A 72 -3.56 -7.07 3.59
C GLY A 72 -3.76 -6.96 2.07
N VAL A 73 -3.59 -8.06 1.32
CA VAL A 73 -3.78 -8.05 -0.14
C VAL A 73 -5.25 -7.79 -0.49
N GLU A 74 -6.18 -8.45 0.18
CA GLU A 74 -7.62 -8.22 0.01
C GLU A 74 -7.99 -6.76 0.30
N ALA A 75 -7.40 -6.16 1.35
CA ALA A 75 -7.60 -4.76 1.67
C ALA A 75 -7.06 -3.82 0.59
N PHE A 76 -5.90 -4.13 0.02
CA PHE A 76 -5.35 -3.35 -1.09
C PHE A 76 -6.24 -3.43 -2.35
N MET A 77 -6.73 -4.62 -2.70
CA MET A 77 -7.64 -4.80 -3.83
C MET A 77 -8.94 -4.01 -3.63
N ALA A 78 -9.54 -4.08 -2.44
CA ALA A 78 -10.74 -3.33 -2.10
C ALA A 78 -10.53 -1.81 -2.21
N MET A 79 -9.38 -1.29 -1.79
CA MET A 79 -9.02 0.12 -2.01
C MET A 79 -8.98 0.48 -3.49
N MET A 80 -8.34 -0.36 -4.31
CA MET A 80 -8.20 -0.11 -5.75
C MET A 80 -9.55 -0.13 -6.46
N ASP A 81 -10.47 -1.00 -6.03
CA ASP A 81 -11.82 -1.07 -6.57
C ASP A 81 -12.70 0.09 -6.07
N ALA A 82 -12.57 0.51 -4.81
CA ALA A 82 -13.22 1.72 -4.31
C ALA A 82 -12.78 2.97 -5.10
N LYS A 83 -11.52 3.02 -5.56
CA LYS A 83 -11.02 4.09 -6.43
C LYS A 83 -11.56 4.01 -7.87
N LYS A 84 -12.04 2.85 -8.33
CA LYS A 84 -12.70 2.70 -9.64
C LYS A 84 -14.16 3.11 -9.60
N LEU A 85 -14.81 3.06 -8.44
CA LEU A 85 -16.17 3.58 -8.29
C LEU A 85 -16.12 5.12 -8.32
N PRO A 86 -16.96 5.80 -9.13
CA PRO A 86 -17.01 7.25 -9.12
C PRO A 86 -17.40 7.72 -7.71
N VAL A 87 -16.66 8.71 -7.20
CA VAL A 87 -17.06 9.43 -5.98
C VAL A 87 -18.40 10.07 -6.30
N THR A 88 -19.49 9.49 -5.80
CA THR A 88 -20.78 10.18 -5.77
C THR A 88 -20.66 11.29 -4.73
N GLU A 89 -20.51 12.53 -5.19
CA GLU A 89 -20.76 13.71 -4.38
C GLU A 89 -22.20 13.63 -3.86
N THR A 90 -22.36 13.70 -2.54
CA THR A 90 -23.62 13.98 -1.86
C THR A 90 -23.71 15.45 -1.52
#